data_AF-A0A7Y3A473-F1
#
_entry.id   AF-A0A7Y3A473-F1
#
_cell.length_a   1.000
_cell.length_b   1.000
_cell.length_c   1.000
_cell.angle_alpha   90.00
_cell.angle_beta   90.00
_cell.angle_gamma   90.00
#
_symmetry.space_group_name_H-M   'P 1'
#
loop_
_entity.id
_entity.type
_entity.pdbx_description
1 polymer ?
#
loop_
_entity_poly.entity_id
_entity_poly.type
_entity_poly.pdbx_seq_one_letter_code
_entity_poly.pdbx_strand_id
1 'polypeptide(L)'
;MKRISILLVLLICMSTFAQKREIAVDTMVTTTHNTTVKGQSFSYTATTGTQPVWDKMGNPIATLFYTYYERNNVKNRAKRPLIISFNGGPGSASVWMHIAYTGPQILKIDDEGYPVQPYGVKPNPYSIIDVADIVFVNPVNTGYSRMIPDAEGKMPDREQFFGINADVKYLAEWINTFVSRKKRWESPKYIIGESYGGTRVMGLSLELQNSQWMYLNGVIMVSPADYNLYNTDQPVYSAINLPYFTAAAWHHKVLPPALQNQDLTDILPESEDFAINTLMPALAKGGFISEQEKNEVAEKYASYSGLSKKVILQHNLDVPTRFFWKELLRDETGQTIGRLDSRYLGLDRTEAGVGPDYSAELTSWLHSFT
;
A
#
# COMPACT_ATOMS: atom_id res chain seq x y z
N MET A 1 16.26 -78.68 18.29
CA MET A 1 16.68 -77.46 17.56
C MET A 1 15.45 -76.57 17.35
N LYS A 2 15.10 -75.75 18.35
CA LYS A 2 13.92 -74.84 18.33
C LYS A 2 14.28 -73.56 19.08
N ARG A 3 15.17 -72.76 18.51
CA ARG A 3 15.47 -71.39 18.96
C ARG A 3 16.07 -70.65 17.76
N ILE A 4 15.22 -70.14 16.87
CA ILE A 4 15.44 -69.05 15.90
C ILE A 4 14.07 -68.93 15.24
N SER A 5 13.19 -68.06 15.75
CA SER A 5 11.93 -67.65 15.08
C SER A 5 11.23 -66.51 15.82
N ILE A 6 11.60 -66.21 17.06
CA ILE A 6 11.00 -65.12 17.84
C ILE A 6 11.99 -63.95 17.91
N LEU A 7 12.34 -63.38 16.76
CA LEU A 7 13.02 -62.08 16.72
C LEU A 7 12.86 -61.41 15.34
N LEU A 8 11.72 -61.62 14.69
CA LEU A 8 11.45 -61.05 13.36
C LEU A 8 10.05 -60.42 13.22
N VAL A 9 9.36 -60.13 14.32
CA VAL A 9 7.96 -59.64 14.29
C VAL A 9 7.77 -58.26 14.93
N LEU A 10 8.81 -57.59 15.45
CA LEU A 10 8.68 -56.28 16.09
C LEU A 10 9.62 -55.20 15.51
N LEU A 11 9.74 -55.19 14.18
CA LEU A 11 10.18 -54.03 13.42
C LEU A 11 9.06 -53.59 12.47
N ILE A 12 7.88 -53.34 13.05
CA ILE A 12 6.94 -52.41 12.42
C ILE A 12 7.55 -51.03 12.63
N CYS A 13 8.41 -50.62 11.70
CA CYS A 13 8.77 -49.21 11.54
C CYS A 13 7.46 -48.45 11.31
N MET A 14 6.93 -47.81 12.35
CA MET A 14 5.95 -46.77 12.16
C MET A 14 6.65 -45.62 11.43
N SER A 15 6.49 -45.58 10.11
CA SER A 15 6.84 -44.41 9.31
C SER A 15 5.88 -43.29 9.74
N THR A 16 6.34 -42.41 10.64
CA THR A 16 5.63 -41.18 10.94
C THR A 16 5.84 -40.24 9.75
N PHE A 17 4.85 -40.14 8.88
CA PHE A 17 4.82 -39.05 7.90
C PHE A 17 4.56 -37.76 8.68
N ALA A 18 5.58 -36.90 8.77
CA ALA A 18 5.37 -35.54 9.24
C ALA A 18 4.32 -34.89 8.33
N GLN A 19 3.32 -34.22 8.93
CA GLN A 19 2.38 -33.42 8.14
C GLN A 19 3.17 -32.34 7.41
N LYS A 20 3.26 -32.47 6.09
CA LYS A 20 3.84 -31.43 5.25
C LYS A 20 2.80 -30.33 5.14
N ARG A 21 3.20 -29.11 5.49
CA ARG A 21 2.34 -27.93 5.34
C ARG A 21 2.28 -27.58 3.85
N GLU A 22 1.25 -28.10 3.17
CA GLU A 22 1.02 -27.84 1.76
C GLU A 22 -0.09 -26.81 1.56
N ILE A 23 0.07 -25.97 0.53
CA ILE A 23 -0.94 -25.02 0.12
C ILE A 23 -1.72 -25.61 -1.04
N ALA A 24 -3.04 -25.55 -0.97
CA ALA A 24 -3.87 -25.98 -2.09
C ALA A 24 -3.68 -25.01 -3.28
N VAL A 25 -3.40 -25.58 -4.45
CA VAL A 25 -2.96 -24.81 -5.64
C VAL A 25 -4.10 -24.00 -6.26
N ASP A 26 -5.31 -24.54 -6.27
CA ASP A 26 -6.50 -23.90 -6.85
C ASP A 26 -7.71 -24.18 -5.96
N THR A 27 -8.21 -23.14 -5.28
CA THR A 27 -9.32 -23.27 -4.34
C THR A 27 -10.21 -22.03 -4.35
N MET A 28 -11.47 -22.22 -3.96
CA MET A 28 -12.35 -21.11 -3.64
C MET A 28 -13.37 -21.49 -2.58
N VAL A 29 -13.61 -20.57 -1.66
CA VAL A 29 -14.69 -20.58 -0.69
C VAL A 29 -15.53 -19.34 -0.94
N THR A 30 -16.85 -19.52 -1.04
CA THR A 30 -17.78 -18.43 -1.37
C THR A 30 -18.84 -18.28 -0.29
N THR A 31 -19.12 -17.03 0.09
CA THR A 31 -20.13 -16.66 1.07
C THR A 31 -20.95 -15.47 0.57
N THR A 32 -22.18 -15.32 1.05
CA THR A 32 -23.07 -14.19 0.69
C THR A 32 -23.34 -13.33 1.92
N HIS A 33 -23.34 -12.02 1.73
CA HIS A 33 -23.45 -11.01 2.79
C HIS A 33 -24.38 -9.87 2.35
N ASN A 34 -24.73 -9.01 3.29
CA ASN A 34 -25.44 -7.74 3.03
C ASN A 34 -24.61 -6.57 3.55
N THR A 35 -24.71 -5.42 2.89
CA THR A 35 -24.10 -4.17 3.35
C THR A 35 -25.00 -2.99 3.02
N THR A 36 -24.71 -1.84 3.63
CA THR A 36 -25.30 -0.54 3.31
C THR A 36 -24.19 0.43 2.99
N VAL A 37 -24.15 0.92 1.74
CA VAL A 37 -23.15 1.89 1.27
C VAL A 37 -23.89 3.15 0.83
N LYS A 38 -23.48 4.32 1.33
CA LYS A 38 -24.12 5.62 1.05
C LYS A 38 -25.66 5.57 1.20
N GLY A 39 -26.15 4.86 2.22
CA GLY A 39 -27.58 4.69 2.49
C GLY A 39 -28.32 3.65 1.64
N GLN A 40 -27.66 2.99 0.67
CA GLN A 40 -28.27 1.94 -0.15
C GLN A 40 -27.88 0.55 0.35
N SER A 41 -28.87 -0.26 0.72
CA SER A 41 -28.67 -1.67 1.08
C SER A 41 -28.69 -2.61 -0.13
N PHE A 42 -27.78 -3.58 -0.16
CA PHE A 42 -27.75 -4.64 -1.16
C PHE A 42 -26.95 -5.84 -0.67
N SER A 43 -27.14 -6.99 -1.33
CA SER A 43 -26.34 -8.19 -1.08
C SER A 43 -25.11 -8.25 -1.99
N TYR A 44 -24.05 -8.88 -1.49
CA TYR A 44 -22.82 -9.14 -2.24
C TYR A 44 -22.29 -10.54 -1.92
N THR A 45 -21.52 -11.08 -2.86
CA THR A 45 -20.82 -12.35 -2.75
C THR A 45 -19.34 -12.09 -2.48
N ALA A 46 -18.79 -12.79 -1.50
CA ALA A 46 -17.36 -12.79 -1.19
C ALA A 46 -16.77 -14.16 -1.52
N THR A 47 -15.78 -14.20 -2.40
CA THR A 47 -15.03 -15.40 -2.75
C THR A 47 -13.56 -15.23 -2.35
N THR A 48 -13.02 -16.16 -1.59
CA THR A 48 -11.60 -16.20 -1.25
C THR A 48 -10.99 -17.55 -1.54
N GLY A 49 -9.70 -17.60 -1.83
CA GLY A 49 -9.00 -18.85 -2.11
C GLY A 49 -7.72 -18.59 -2.87
N THR A 50 -7.28 -19.60 -3.61
CA THR A 50 -5.99 -19.60 -4.30
C THR A 50 -6.19 -19.85 -5.80
N GLN A 51 -5.40 -19.20 -6.65
CA GLN A 51 -5.37 -19.46 -8.09
C GLN A 51 -3.91 -19.66 -8.54
N PRO A 52 -3.61 -20.68 -9.37
CA PRO A 52 -2.24 -20.97 -9.78
C PRO A 52 -1.63 -19.86 -10.65
N VAL A 53 -0.31 -19.87 -10.68
CA VAL A 53 0.54 -19.25 -11.70
C VAL A 53 1.23 -20.41 -12.44
N TRP A 54 1.26 -20.37 -13.76
CA TRP A 54 1.75 -21.46 -14.59
C TRP A 54 3.12 -21.16 -15.20
N ASP A 55 3.87 -22.20 -15.49
CA ASP A 55 5.01 -22.13 -16.41
C ASP A 55 4.56 -22.22 -17.88
N LYS A 56 5.52 -22.14 -18.79
CA LYS A 56 5.27 -22.23 -20.24
C LYS A 56 4.73 -23.60 -20.70
N MET A 57 4.86 -24.63 -19.87
CA MET A 57 4.34 -25.98 -20.14
C MET A 57 2.94 -26.19 -19.54
N GLY A 58 2.42 -25.19 -18.81
CA GLY A 58 1.12 -25.27 -18.13
C GLY A 58 1.17 -25.93 -16.75
N ASN A 59 2.35 -26.17 -16.19
CA ASN A 59 2.49 -26.67 -14.83
C ASN A 59 2.42 -25.53 -13.82
N PRO A 60 1.73 -25.69 -12.68
CA PRO A 60 1.65 -24.66 -11.67
C PRO A 60 3.00 -24.53 -10.95
N ILE A 61 3.52 -23.31 -10.86
CA ILE A 61 4.82 -22.97 -10.22
C ILE A 61 4.66 -22.05 -9.00
N ALA A 62 3.50 -21.41 -8.87
CA ALA A 62 3.10 -20.73 -7.65
C ALA A 62 1.58 -20.75 -7.52
N THR A 63 1.09 -20.31 -6.37
CA THR A 63 -0.33 -20.04 -6.18
C THR A 63 -0.55 -18.75 -5.41
N LEU A 64 -1.49 -17.93 -5.87
CA LEU A 64 -1.79 -16.63 -5.29
C LEU A 64 -3.12 -16.66 -4.55
N PHE A 65 -3.08 -16.21 -3.30
CA PHE A 65 -4.26 -15.96 -2.50
C PHE A 65 -4.96 -14.66 -2.93
N TYR A 66 -6.27 -14.73 -3.09
CA TYR A 66 -7.08 -13.58 -3.45
C TYR A 66 -8.38 -13.52 -2.63
N THR A 67 -8.93 -12.31 -2.55
CA THR A 67 -10.30 -12.08 -2.07
C THR A 67 -11.04 -11.25 -3.11
N TYR A 68 -12.18 -11.74 -3.57
CA TYR A 68 -12.98 -11.15 -4.62
C TYR A 68 -14.39 -10.85 -4.10
N TYR A 69 -14.87 -9.64 -4.39
CA TYR A 69 -16.19 -9.19 -4.00
C TYR A 69 -17.02 -8.81 -5.23
N GLU A 70 -18.23 -9.35 -5.29
CA GLU A 70 -19.21 -9.11 -6.35
C GLU A 70 -20.52 -8.63 -5.78
N ARG A 71 -21.06 -7.51 -6.30
CA ARG A 71 -22.43 -7.11 -5.98
C ARG A 71 -23.41 -8.08 -6.64
N ASN A 72 -24.40 -8.54 -5.88
CA ASN A 72 -25.43 -9.43 -6.39
C ASN A 72 -26.52 -8.65 -7.15
N ASN A 73 -27.30 -9.36 -7.96
CA ASN A 73 -28.48 -8.83 -8.66
C ASN A 73 -28.17 -7.65 -9.61
N VAL A 74 -26.95 -7.60 -10.17
CA VAL A 74 -26.56 -6.61 -11.17
C VAL A 74 -27.14 -6.99 -12.53
N LYS A 75 -28.03 -6.16 -13.08
CA LYS A 75 -28.73 -6.41 -14.36
C LYS A 75 -27.79 -6.49 -15.56
N ASN A 76 -26.76 -5.64 -15.61
CA ASN A 76 -25.80 -5.59 -16.70
C ASN A 76 -24.37 -5.62 -16.15
N ARG A 77 -23.81 -6.83 -16.05
CA ARG A 77 -22.46 -7.07 -15.56
C ARG A 77 -21.37 -6.58 -16.53
N ALA A 78 -21.66 -6.56 -17.83
CA ALA A 78 -20.76 -6.02 -18.85
C ALA A 78 -20.51 -4.51 -18.68
N LYS A 79 -21.45 -3.76 -18.10
CA LYS A 79 -21.25 -2.33 -17.78
C LYS A 79 -20.63 -2.08 -16.41
N ARG A 80 -20.46 -3.11 -15.58
CA ARG A 80 -19.97 -2.96 -14.22
C ARG A 80 -18.44 -3.13 -14.16
N PRO A 81 -17.69 -2.13 -13.68
CA PRO A 81 -16.25 -2.21 -13.59
C PRO A 81 -15.76 -3.39 -12.75
N LEU A 82 -14.65 -3.99 -13.18
CA LEU A 82 -13.81 -4.87 -12.38
C LEU A 82 -12.53 -4.10 -12.00
N ILE A 83 -12.26 -4.01 -10.71
CA ILE A 83 -11.05 -3.40 -10.16
C ILE A 83 -10.14 -4.52 -9.66
N ILE A 84 -8.89 -4.53 -10.11
CA ILE A 84 -7.83 -5.41 -9.60
C ILE A 84 -6.91 -4.59 -8.69
N SER A 85 -6.84 -4.95 -7.41
CA SER A 85 -6.17 -4.18 -6.38
C SER A 85 -4.91 -4.84 -5.87
N PHE A 86 -3.85 -4.03 -5.75
CA PHE A 86 -2.54 -4.42 -5.22
C PHE A 86 -2.11 -3.49 -4.08
N ASN A 87 -1.61 -4.09 -3.01
CA ASN A 87 -0.94 -3.36 -1.94
C ASN A 87 0.54 -3.12 -2.21
N GLY A 88 1.12 -2.23 -1.40
CA GLY A 88 2.54 -1.90 -1.40
C GLY A 88 3.45 -2.88 -0.65
N GLY A 89 4.46 -2.31 0.02
CA GLY A 89 5.57 -3.02 0.66
C GLY A 89 6.91 -2.71 -0.02
N PRO A 90 7.47 -3.59 -0.87
CA PRO A 90 6.90 -4.85 -1.40
C PRO A 90 6.74 -5.95 -0.34
N GLY A 91 5.75 -6.82 -0.54
CA GLY A 91 5.50 -8.01 0.31
C GLY A 91 4.41 -7.85 1.37
N SER A 92 3.74 -6.70 1.43
CA SER A 92 2.59 -6.49 2.32
C SER A 92 1.33 -7.14 1.75
N ALA A 93 0.60 -7.88 2.60
CA ALA A 93 -0.70 -8.43 2.22
C ALA A 93 -1.70 -7.34 1.83
N SER A 94 -2.77 -7.71 1.12
CA SER A 94 -3.78 -6.77 0.63
C SER A 94 -4.58 -6.03 1.72
N VAL A 95 -4.18 -6.14 2.98
CA VAL A 95 -4.93 -5.72 4.17
C VAL A 95 -5.25 -4.22 4.15
N TRP A 96 -4.35 -3.35 3.71
CA TRP A 96 -4.65 -1.90 3.72
C TRP A 96 -5.71 -1.52 2.69
N MET A 97 -5.56 -1.98 1.45
CA MET A 97 -6.54 -1.69 0.40
C MET A 97 -7.87 -2.38 0.67
N HIS A 98 -7.82 -3.54 1.32
CA HIS A 98 -8.97 -4.40 1.62
C HIS A 98 -9.78 -3.91 2.82
N ILE A 99 -9.20 -3.91 4.03
CA ILE A 99 -9.92 -3.66 5.29
C ILE A 99 -9.62 -2.30 5.93
N ALA A 100 -8.91 -1.41 5.24
CA ALA A 100 -8.74 -0.01 5.65
C ALA A 100 -9.27 1.02 4.63
N TYR A 101 -9.55 0.60 3.39
CA TYR A 101 -9.91 1.55 2.32
C TYR A 101 -11.14 1.13 1.51
N THR A 102 -11.02 0.18 0.58
CA THR A 102 -12.03 -0.02 -0.49
C THR A 102 -13.01 -1.17 -0.24
N GLY A 103 -12.66 -2.15 0.60
CA GLY A 103 -13.46 -3.35 0.81
C GLY A 103 -14.80 -3.08 1.52
N PRO A 104 -15.70 -4.08 1.54
CA PRO A 104 -17.05 -3.93 2.11
C PRO A 104 -17.07 -3.83 3.64
N GLN A 105 -15.95 -4.14 4.29
CA GLN A 105 -15.73 -4.07 5.73
C GLN A 105 -14.43 -3.32 5.98
N ILE A 106 -14.39 -2.51 7.05
CA ILE A 106 -13.22 -1.79 7.51
C ILE A 106 -12.96 -2.04 9.00
N LEU A 107 -11.75 -1.79 9.48
CA LEU A 107 -11.40 -1.93 10.89
C LEU A 107 -12.29 -1.07 11.82
N LYS A 108 -12.55 -1.58 13.02
CA LYS A 108 -13.15 -0.82 14.12
C LYS A 108 -12.08 0.00 14.83
N ILE A 109 -11.96 1.25 14.40
CA ILE A 109 -11.13 2.28 15.01
C ILE A 109 -11.99 3.45 15.49
N ASP A 110 -11.48 4.21 16.46
CA ASP A 110 -12.03 5.50 16.89
C ASP A 110 -11.76 6.61 15.86
N ASP A 111 -12.20 7.83 16.17
CA ASP A 111 -12.10 8.97 15.25
C ASP A 111 -10.65 9.47 15.11
N GLU A 112 -9.81 9.17 16.11
CA GLU A 112 -8.37 9.40 16.14
C GLU A 112 -7.56 8.31 15.41
N GLY A 113 -8.21 7.18 15.09
CA GLY A 113 -7.63 6.09 14.31
C GLY A 113 -6.89 5.03 15.13
N TYR A 114 -7.24 4.86 16.40
CA TYR A 114 -6.76 3.80 17.29
C TYR A 114 -7.76 2.64 17.38
N PRO A 115 -7.30 1.40 17.61
CA PRO A 115 -8.17 0.23 17.65
C PRO A 115 -9.06 0.21 18.90
N VAL A 116 -10.34 -0.13 18.72
CA VAL A 116 -11.33 -0.17 19.80
C VAL A 116 -11.73 -1.60 20.14
N GLN A 117 -11.82 -1.91 21.43
CA GLN A 117 -12.30 -3.21 21.91
C GLN A 117 -13.85 -3.29 21.91
N PRO A 118 -14.45 -4.45 21.56
CA PRO A 118 -13.79 -5.63 21.02
C PRO A 118 -13.30 -5.39 19.59
N TYR A 119 -12.06 -5.81 19.32
CA TYR A 119 -11.42 -5.67 18.02
C TYR A 119 -12.24 -6.37 16.93
N GLY A 120 -12.12 -5.88 15.70
CA GLY A 120 -12.75 -6.50 14.53
C GLY A 120 -13.06 -5.50 13.44
N VAL A 121 -14.06 -5.82 12.63
CA VAL A 121 -14.47 -5.02 11.48
C VAL A 121 -15.91 -4.51 11.60
N LYS A 122 -16.19 -3.40 10.93
CA LYS A 122 -17.52 -2.82 10.75
C LYS A 122 -17.82 -2.66 9.25
N PRO A 123 -19.10 -2.60 8.83
CA PRO A 123 -19.45 -2.28 7.45
C PRO A 123 -18.79 -0.97 7.01
N ASN A 124 -18.27 -0.94 5.78
CA ASN A 124 -17.69 0.25 5.19
C ASN A 124 -18.77 1.06 4.45
N PRO A 125 -19.24 2.20 4.99
CA PRO A 125 -20.29 2.99 4.33
C PRO A 125 -19.80 3.67 3.04
N TYR A 126 -18.49 3.66 2.79
CA TYR A 126 -17.83 4.24 1.61
C TYR A 126 -17.22 3.17 0.69
N SER A 127 -17.54 1.89 0.88
CA SER A 127 -17.02 0.82 0.04
C SER A 127 -17.36 1.06 -1.43
N ILE A 128 -16.42 0.77 -2.32
CA ILE A 128 -16.62 0.91 -3.77
C ILE A 128 -17.53 -0.16 -4.37
N ILE A 129 -17.98 -1.13 -3.55
CA ILE A 129 -18.84 -2.21 -4.01
C ILE A 129 -20.24 -1.73 -4.41
N ASP A 130 -20.61 -0.49 -4.11
CA ASP A 130 -21.78 0.15 -4.73
C ASP A 130 -21.61 0.25 -6.26
N VAL A 131 -20.43 0.66 -6.74
CA VAL A 131 -20.18 0.99 -8.16
C VAL A 131 -19.36 -0.05 -8.93
N ALA A 132 -18.52 -0.84 -8.28
CA ALA A 132 -17.60 -1.78 -8.94
C ALA A 132 -17.46 -3.12 -8.20
N ASP A 133 -17.01 -4.15 -8.89
CA ASP A 133 -16.55 -5.39 -8.26
C ASP A 133 -15.02 -5.32 -8.12
N ILE A 134 -14.47 -5.90 -7.07
CA ILE A 134 -13.04 -5.74 -6.75
C ILE A 134 -12.40 -7.06 -6.31
N VAL A 135 -11.22 -7.34 -6.86
CA VAL A 135 -10.35 -8.44 -6.42
C VAL A 135 -9.07 -7.88 -5.79
N PHE A 136 -8.78 -8.35 -4.59
CA PHE A 136 -7.55 -8.09 -3.86
C PHE A 136 -6.59 -9.26 -4.10
N VAL A 137 -5.45 -8.99 -4.75
CA VAL A 137 -4.48 -10.01 -5.14
C VAL A 137 -3.25 -9.92 -4.23
N ASN A 138 -2.83 -11.06 -3.70
CA ASN A 138 -1.57 -11.16 -2.96
C ASN A 138 -0.50 -11.77 -3.89
N PRO A 139 0.54 -11.02 -4.29
CA PRO A 139 1.68 -11.51 -5.06
C PRO A 139 2.39 -12.70 -4.40
N VAL A 140 3.30 -13.36 -5.12
CA VAL A 140 4.07 -14.48 -4.57
C VAL A 140 4.77 -14.07 -3.26
N ASN A 141 4.75 -14.97 -2.27
CA ASN A 141 5.25 -14.77 -0.90
C ASN A 141 4.55 -13.69 -0.07
N THR A 142 3.43 -13.15 -0.53
CA THR A 142 2.60 -12.20 0.22
C THR A 142 1.39 -12.91 0.84
N GLY A 143 1.09 -12.64 2.11
CA GLY A 143 -0.04 -13.27 2.81
C GLY A 143 0.04 -14.80 2.78
N TYR A 144 -0.96 -15.46 2.19
CA TYR A 144 -0.96 -16.92 1.98
C TYR A 144 -0.35 -17.37 0.65
N SER A 145 -0.05 -16.48 -0.29
CA SER A 145 0.51 -16.84 -1.60
C SER A 145 1.91 -17.44 -1.49
N ARG A 146 2.20 -18.54 -2.19
CA ARG A 146 3.50 -19.22 -2.12
C ARG A 146 3.92 -19.74 -3.49
N MET A 147 5.23 -19.78 -3.72
CA MET A 147 5.82 -20.67 -4.73
C MET A 147 5.50 -22.12 -4.34
N ILE A 148 5.31 -22.99 -5.33
CA ILE A 148 5.06 -24.41 -5.09
C ILE A 148 6.11 -25.24 -5.83
N PRO A 149 6.53 -26.40 -5.28
CA PRO A 149 7.46 -27.28 -5.97
C PRO A 149 6.79 -27.94 -7.18
N ASP A 150 7.60 -28.33 -8.16
CA ASP A 150 7.18 -29.21 -9.25
C ASP A 150 6.88 -30.64 -8.78
N ALA A 151 6.52 -31.53 -9.71
CA ALA A 151 6.18 -32.92 -9.42
C ALA A 151 7.35 -33.71 -8.80
N GLU A 152 8.58 -33.29 -9.08
CA GLU A 152 9.83 -33.85 -8.55
C GLU A 152 10.23 -33.23 -7.21
N GLY A 153 9.47 -32.27 -6.69
CA GLY A 153 9.73 -31.62 -5.41
C GLY A 153 10.71 -30.44 -5.48
N LYS A 154 11.11 -30.01 -6.68
CA LYS A 154 12.05 -28.90 -6.88
C LYS A 154 11.29 -27.57 -6.89
N MET A 155 11.81 -26.61 -6.13
CA MET A 155 11.25 -25.26 -6.12
C MET A 155 11.61 -24.50 -7.40
N PRO A 156 10.71 -23.65 -7.93
CA PRO A 156 11.02 -22.77 -9.04
C PRO A 156 12.10 -21.75 -8.65
N ASP A 157 12.73 -21.17 -9.67
CA ASP A 157 13.71 -20.12 -9.48
C ASP A 157 13.04 -18.85 -8.94
N ARG A 158 13.64 -18.28 -7.90
CA ARG A 158 13.22 -17.04 -7.26
C ARG A 158 13.20 -15.87 -8.24
N GLU A 159 14.12 -15.83 -9.19
CA GLU A 159 14.20 -14.74 -10.19
C GLU A 159 12.97 -14.67 -11.10
N GLN A 160 12.17 -15.75 -11.19
CA GLN A 160 10.90 -15.74 -11.93
C GLN A 160 9.81 -14.91 -11.26
N PHE A 161 9.96 -14.60 -9.97
CA PHE A 161 8.95 -13.89 -9.17
C PHE A 161 9.47 -12.60 -8.54
N PHE A 162 10.74 -12.55 -8.15
CA PHE A 162 11.30 -11.43 -7.40
C PHE A 162 12.09 -10.48 -8.31
N GLY A 163 11.39 -9.48 -8.80
CA GLY A 163 11.91 -8.38 -9.60
C GLY A 163 10.74 -7.59 -10.19
N ILE A 164 10.90 -6.30 -10.47
CA ILE A 164 9.77 -5.47 -10.94
C ILE A 164 9.11 -6.09 -12.19
N ASN A 165 9.92 -6.42 -13.21
CA ASN A 165 9.42 -7.01 -14.45
C ASN A 165 8.96 -8.46 -14.29
N ALA A 166 9.62 -9.23 -13.42
CA ALA A 166 9.22 -10.60 -13.11
C ALA A 166 7.82 -10.62 -12.46
N ASP A 167 7.60 -9.74 -11.48
CA ASP A 167 6.34 -9.57 -10.77
C ASP A 167 5.20 -9.17 -11.72
N VAL A 168 5.45 -8.17 -12.56
CA VAL A 168 4.49 -7.72 -13.58
C VAL A 168 4.10 -8.84 -14.54
N LYS A 169 5.07 -9.62 -15.02
CA LYS A 169 4.84 -10.65 -16.04
C LYS A 169 3.91 -11.76 -15.56
N TYR A 170 4.20 -12.38 -14.42
CA TYR A 170 3.37 -13.49 -13.95
C TYR A 170 1.99 -12.99 -13.47
N LEU A 171 1.92 -11.78 -12.90
CA LEU A 171 0.66 -11.20 -12.47
C LEU A 171 -0.26 -10.87 -13.65
N ALA A 172 0.28 -10.43 -14.79
CA ALA A 172 -0.50 -10.16 -15.98
C ALA A 172 -1.20 -11.43 -16.49
N GLU A 173 -0.49 -12.56 -16.54
CA GLU A 173 -1.06 -13.87 -16.90
C GLU A 173 -2.10 -14.35 -15.88
N TRP A 174 -1.81 -14.16 -14.59
CA TRP A 174 -2.76 -14.48 -13.52
C TRP A 174 -4.06 -13.68 -13.64
N ILE A 175 -3.97 -12.37 -13.93
CA ILE A 175 -5.13 -11.50 -14.16
C ILE A 175 -5.93 -11.98 -15.37
N ASN A 176 -5.27 -12.33 -16.48
CA ASN A 176 -5.93 -12.87 -17.67
C ASN A 176 -6.77 -14.10 -17.31
N THR A 177 -6.18 -15.05 -16.59
CA THR A 177 -6.88 -16.26 -16.17
C THR A 177 -8.04 -15.95 -15.24
N PHE A 178 -7.85 -15.03 -14.28
CA PHE A 178 -8.91 -14.61 -13.36
C PHE A 178 -10.09 -14.00 -14.12
N VAL A 179 -9.83 -13.05 -15.04
CA VAL A 179 -10.85 -12.39 -15.86
C VAL A 179 -11.60 -13.40 -16.73
N SER A 180 -10.90 -14.37 -17.31
CA SER A 180 -11.49 -15.45 -18.10
C SER A 180 -12.40 -16.34 -17.25
N ARG A 181 -11.90 -16.84 -16.11
CA ARG A 181 -12.67 -17.71 -15.19
C ARG A 181 -13.90 -17.01 -14.62
N LYS A 182 -13.78 -15.72 -14.30
CA LYS A 182 -14.90 -14.91 -13.80
C LYS A 182 -15.79 -14.34 -14.92
N LYS A 183 -15.47 -14.59 -16.19
CA LYS A 183 -16.23 -14.08 -17.35
C LYS A 183 -16.40 -12.55 -17.30
N ARG A 184 -15.29 -11.82 -17.11
CA ARG A 184 -15.25 -10.35 -16.97
C ARG A 184 -14.63 -9.64 -18.17
N TRP A 185 -14.50 -10.32 -19.30
CA TRP A 185 -13.90 -9.74 -20.52
C TRP A 185 -14.65 -8.51 -21.04
N GLU A 186 -15.98 -8.47 -20.92
CA GLU A 186 -16.77 -7.32 -21.36
C GLU A 186 -16.79 -6.17 -20.34
N SER A 187 -16.45 -6.44 -19.08
CA SER A 187 -16.43 -5.41 -18.03
C SER A 187 -15.35 -4.36 -18.31
N PRO A 188 -15.59 -3.08 -17.98
CA PRO A 188 -14.52 -2.11 -17.84
C PRO A 188 -13.49 -2.59 -16.81
N LYS A 189 -12.21 -2.51 -17.13
CA LYS A 189 -11.13 -3.04 -16.28
C LYS A 189 -10.28 -1.89 -15.76
N TYR A 190 -10.08 -1.88 -14.45
CA TYR A 190 -9.24 -0.92 -13.77
C TYR A 190 -8.23 -1.68 -12.91
N ILE A 191 -7.02 -1.15 -12.83
CA ILE A 191 -6.02 -1.62 -11.88
C ILE A 191 -5.73 -0.50 -10.87
N ILE A 192 -5.62 -0.86 -9.61
CA ILE A 192 -5.33 0.07 -8.51
C ILE A 192 -4.16 -0.43 -7.67
N GLY A 193 -3.24 0.48 -7.34
CA GLY A 193 -2.02 0.15 -6.63
C GLY A 193 -1.63 1.22 -5.60
N GLU A 194 -1.31 0.79 -4.38
CA GLU A 194 -0.82 1.65 -3.30
C GLU A 194 0.68 1.48 -3.07
N SER A 195 1.44 2.58 -2.88
CA SER A 195 2.89 2.54 -2.64
C SER A 195 3.63 1.74 -3.74
N TYR A 196 4.36 0.66 -3.41
CA TYR A 196 4.96 -0.25 -4.40
C TYR A 196 3.91 -0.87 -5.36
N GLY A 197 2.66 -1.00 -4.93
CA GLY A 197 1.53 -1.36 -5.78
C GLY A 197 1.36 -0.38 -6.95
N GLY A 198 1.72 0.90 -6.77
CA GLY A 198 1.82 1.91 -7.81
C GLY A 198 2.82 1.50 -8.91
N THR A 199 4.05 1.13 -8.53
CA THR A 199 5.06 0.59 -9.46
C THR A 199 4.53 -0.61 -10.23
N ARG A 200 3.84 -1.51 -9.54
CA ARG A 200 3.24 -2.70 -10.13
C ARG A 200 2.14 -2.37 -11.14
N VAL A 201 1.20 -1.49 -10.82
CA VAL A 201 0.11 -1.16 -11.76
C VAL A 201 0.60 -0.35 -12.96
N MET A 202 1.65 0.46 -12.80
CA MET A 202 2.31 1.11 -13.93
C MET A 202 2.87 0.07 -14.91
N GLY A 203 3.65 -0.91 -14.43
CA GLY A 203 4.17 -1.97 -15.29
C GLY A 203 3.09 -2.88 -15.88
N LEU A 204 2.08 -3.26 -15.08
CA LEU A 204 0.95 -4.07 -15.55
C LEU A 204 0.14 -3.38 -16.64
N SER A 205 0.04 -2.05 -16.63
CA SER A 205 -0.72 -1.34 -17.67
C SER A 205 -0.17 -1.63 -19.08
N LEU A 206 1.15 -1.71 -19.21
CA LEU A 206 1.83 -2.04 -20.46
C LEU A 206 1.76 -3.54 -20.76
N GLU A 207 2.07 -4.38 -19.77
CA GLU A 207 2.13 -5.85 -19.95
C GLU A 207 0.76 -6.46 -20.30
N LEU A 208 -0.30 -6.00 -19.63
CA LEU A 208 -1.66 -6.46 -19.91
C LEU A 208 -2.09 -6.14 -21.34
N GLN A 209 -1.76 -4.94 -21.83
CA GLN A 209 -2.08 -4.54 -23.19
C GLN A 209 -1.27 -5.32 -24.23
N ASN A 210 0.05 -5.36 -24.07
CA ASN A 210 0.95 -5.89 -25.10
C ASN A 210 1.03 -7.42 -25.12
N SER A 211 0.99 -8.07 -23.96
CA SER A 211 1.19 -9.52 -23.85
C SER A 211 -0.11 -10.29 -23.60
N GLN A 212 -1.10 -9.67 -22.97
CA GLN A 212 -2.37 -10.32 -22.60
C GLN A 212 -3.58 -9.87 -23.43
N TRP A 213 -3.38 -8.91 -24.36
CA TRP A 213 -4.41 -8.29 -25.19
C TRP A 213 -5.59 -7.75 -24.38
N MET A 214 -5.30 -7.32 -23.16
CA MET A 214 -6.26 -6.80 -22.20
C MET A 214 -6.08 -5.29 -22.07
N TYR A 215 -6.98 -4.55 -22.72
CA TYR A 215 -7.02 -3.09 -22.63
C TYR A 215 -7.73 -2.65 -21.35
N LEU A 216 -7.17 -1.63 -20.70
CA LEU A 216 -7.68 -1.06 -19.45
C LEU A 216 -8.49 0.20 -19.72
N ASN A 217 -9.47 0.44 -18.86
CA ASN A 217 -10.28 1.66 -18.84
C ASN A 217 -9.72 2.71 -17.87
N GLY A 218 -8.76 2.34 -17.02
CA GLY A 218 -8.03 3.27 -16.18
C GLY A 218 -7.01 2.60 -15.26
N VAL A 219 -6.04 3.40 -14.82
CA VAL A 219 -5.03 3.05 -13.83
C VAL A 219 -5.19 4.02 -12.66
N ILE A 220 -5.28 3.50 -11.44
CA ILE A 220 -5.47 4.29 -10.23
C ILE A 220 -4.23 4.11 -9.34
N MET A 221 -3.58 5.20 -8.98
CA MET A 221 -2.38 5.19 -8.15
C MET A 221 -2.67 5.88 -6.82
N VAL A 222 -2.43 5.16 -5.72
CA VAL A 222 -2.62 5.66 -4.36
C VAL A 222 -1.24 5.84 -3.74
N SER A 223 -0.78 7.09 -3.62
CA SER A 223 0.56 7.41 -3.09
C SER A 223 1.66 6.52 -3.68
N PRO A 224 1.82 6.46 -5.02
CA PRO A 224 2.72 5.51 -5.67
C PRO A 224 4.18 5.78 -5.30
N ALA A 225 4.95 4.70 -5.17
CA ALA A 225 6.40 4.80 -5.03
C ALA A 225 7.07 4.90 -6.41
N ASP A 226 7.76 6.00 -6.67
CA ASP A 226 8.67 6.14 -7.81
C ASP A 226 10.13 6.04 -7.36
N TYR A 227 10.67 4.82 -7.44
CA TYR A 227 12.04 4.52 -7.04
C TYR A 227 13.11 5.16 -7.92
N ASN A 228 12.76 5.62 -9.14
CA ASN A 228 13.71 6.39 -9.94
C ASN A 228 13.81 7.81 -9.39
N LEU A 229 12.70 8.42 -8.96
CA LEU A 229 12.69 9.75 -8.36
C LEU A 229 13.40 9.76 -6.99
N TYR A 230 13.13 8.76 -6.14
CA TYR A 230 13.74 8.65 -4.79
C TYR A 230 15.28 8.51 -4.81
N ASN A 231 15.85 8.05 -5.93
CA ASN A 231 17.29 7.87 -6.09
C ASN A 231 18.00 9.08 -6.75
N THR A 232 17.29 10.19 -6.95
CA THR A 232 17.90 11.41 -7.50
C THR A 232 18.21 12.41 -6.37
N ASP A 233 19.48 12.76 -6.18
CA ASP A 233 19.94 13.84 -5.29
C ASP A 233 19.59 15.24 -5.85
N GLN A 234 18.38 15.41 -6.38
CA GLN A 234 18.03 16.57 -7.20
C GLN A 234 17.10 17.53 -6.43
N PRO A 235 17.23 18.86 -6.64
CA PRO A 235 16.38 19.90 -6.05
C PRO A 235 14.87 19.64 -6.12
N VAL A 236 14.44 18.87 -7.13
CA VAL A 236 13.05 18.43 -7.31
C VAL A 236 12.54 17.68 -6.08
N TYR A 237 13.29 16.67 -5.59
CA TYR A 237 12.83 15.80 -4.51
C TYR A 237 12.69 16.54 -3.18
N SER A 238 13.60 17.46 -2.90
CA SER A 238 13.58 18.26 -1.67
C SER A 238 12.46 19.31 -1.68
N ALA A 239 12.27 20.02 -2.79
CA ALA A 239 11.27 21.09 -2.87
C ALA A 239 9.83 20.59 -2.74
N ILE A 240 9.51 19.44 -3.35
CA ILE A 240 8.15 18.88 -3.35
C ILE A 240 7.70 18.32 -1.99
N ASN A 241 8.57 18.31 -0.97
CA ASN A 241 8.17 18.01 0.40
C ASN A 241 7.39 19.17 1.05
N LEU A 242 7.56 20.41 0.57
CA LEU A 242 6.97 21.57 1.23
C LEU A 242 5.43 21.57 1.23
N PRO A 243 4.71 21.26 0.14
CA PRO A 243 3.25 21.16 0.19
C PRO A 243 2.75 20.13 1.21
N TYR A 244 3.47 19.03 1.36
CA TYR A 244 3.21 18.04 2.42
C TYR A 244 3.45 18.64 3.83
N PHE A 245 4.57 19.35 4.04
CA PHE A 245 4.83 20.03 5.31
C PHE A 245 3.74 21.06 5.64
N THR A 246 3.24 21.79 4.64
CA THR A 246 2.13 22.72 4.77
C THR A 246 0.85 22.05 5.24
N ALA A 247 0.48 20.92 4.62
CA ALA A 247 -0.71 20.18 5.05
C ALA A 247 -0.60 19.68 6.50
N ALA A 248 0.57 19.15 6.88
CA ALA A 248 0.83 18.68 8.24
C ALA A 248 0.78 19.84 9.26
N ALA A 249 1.44 20.96 8.95
CA ALA A 249 1.46 22.14 9.81
C ALA A 249 0.07 22.78 9.96
N TRP A 250 -0.72 22.85 8.88
CA TRP A 250 -2.09 23.35 8.91
C TRP A 250 -3.03 22.48 9.77
N HIS A 251 -2.85 21.16 9.71
CA HIS A 251 -3.60 20.22 10.53
C HIS A 251 -3.32 20.46 12.02
N HIS A 252 -2.04 20.58 12.38
CA HIS A 252 -1.59 20.77 13.76
C HIS A 252 -1.68 22.21 14.30
N LYS A 253 -2.20 23.14 13.51
CA LYS A 253 -2.44 24.53 13.92
C LYS A 253 -1.17 25.34 14.22
N VAL A 254 -0.07 25.02 13.53
CA VAL A 254 1.24 25.68 13.71
C VAL A 254 1.64 26.58 12.54
N LEU A 255 0.72 26.87 11.61
CA LEU A 255 0.95 27.90 10.59
C LEU A 255 0.68 29.32 11.14
N PRO A 256 1.28 30.36 10.54
CA PRO A 256 0.97 31.74 10.87
C PRO A 256 -0.53 32.05 10.70
N PRO A 257 -1.13 32.97 11.51
CA PRO A 257 -2.57 33.25 11.47
C PRO A 257 -3.15 33.57 10.09
N ALA A 258 -2.37 34.24 9.22
CA ALA A 258 -2.80 34.58 7.86
C ALA A 258 -3.06 33.36 6.98
N LEU A 259 -2.33 32.25 7.20
CA LEU A 259 -2.52 30.99 6.49
C LEU A 259 -3.43 30.06 7.29
N GLN A 260 -3.31 30.04 8.62
CA GLN A 260 -4.05 29.11 9.47
C GLN A 260 -5.58 29.29 9.40
N ASN A 261 -6.03 30.51 9.07
CA ASN A 261 -7.45 30.86 8.92
C ASN A 261 -8.01 30.57 7.52
N GLN A 262 -7.21 30.09 6.58
CA GLN A 262 -7.66 29.70 5.24
C GLN A 262 -7.96 28.20 5.18
N ASP A 263 -8.76 27.79 4.20
CA ASP A 263 -9.00 26.38 3.92
C ASP A 263 -7.75 25.73 3.33
N LEU A 264 -7.48 24.48 3.69
CA LEU A 264 -6.30 23.76 3.22
C LEU A 264 -6.21 23.71 1.68
N THR A 265 -7.36 23.59 1.00
CA THR A 265 -7.44 23.57 -0.47
C THR A 265 -7.05 24.88 -1.13
N ASP A 266 -7.07 25.99 -0.39
CA ASP A 266 -6.67 27.31 -0.90
C ASP A 266 -5.17 27.55 -0.68
N ILE A 267 -4.60 27.03 0.40
CA ILE A 267 -3.18 27.20 0.75
C ILE A 267 -2.26 26.29 -0.08
N LEU A 268 -2.70 25.06 -0.37
CA LEU A 268 -1.86 24.07 -1.06
C LEU A 268 -1.36 24.58 -2.43
N PRO A 269 -2.20 25.16 -3.31
CA PRO A 269 -1.72 25.73 -4.57
C PRO A 269 -0.63 26.80 -4.39
N GLU A 270 -0.70 27.63 -3.35
CA GLU A 270 0.33 28.64 -3.09
C GLU A 270 1.66 28.00 -2.66
N SER A 271 1.60 26.99 -1.79
CA SER A 271 2.79 26.25 -1.33
C SER A 271 3.44 25.46 -2.47
N GLU A 272 2.61 24.88 -3.35
CA GLU A 272 3.05 24.19 -4.57
C GLU A 272 3.73 25.16 -5.55
N ASP A 273 3.13 26.32 -5.81
CA ASP A 273 3.72 27.36 -6.66
C ASP A 273 5.07 27.82 -6.11
N PHE A 274 5.15 28.12 -4.82
CA PHE A 274 6.41 28.49 -4.17
C PHE A 274 7.45 27.36 -4.23
N ALA A 275 7.04 26.11 -4.01
CA ALA A 275 7.91 24.94 -4.09
C ALA A 275 8.56 24.82 -5.48
N ILE A 276 7.75 24.92 -6.54
CA ILE A 276 8.22 24.77 -7.93
C ILE A 276 8.99 25.99 -8.42
N ASN A 277 8.46 27.19 -8.20
CA ASN A 277 8.96 28.40 -8.87
C ASN A 277 10.01 29.16 -8.07
N THR A 278 10.15 28.88 -6.76
CA THR A 278 11.09 29.61 -5.88
C THR A 278 12.03 28.70 -5.10
N LEU A 279 11.50 27.73 -4.35
CA LEU A 279 12.33 26.85 -3.52
C LEU A 279 13.21 25.92 -4.37
N MET A 280 12.66 25.29 -5.40
CA MET A 280 13.42 24.39 -6.27
C MET A 280 14.58 25.11 -6.99
N PRO A 281 14.41 26.30 -7.62
CA PRO A 281 15.53 27.07 -8.16
C PRO A 281 16.56 27.47 -7.10
N ALA A 282 16.12 27.84 -5.89
CA ALA A 282 17.02 28.20 -4.79
C ALA A 282 17.90 27.01 -4.36
N LEU A 283 17.31 25.83 -4.23
CA LEU A 283 18.02 24.58 -3.96
C LEU A 283 18.99 24.24 -5.11
N ALA A 284 18.58 24.42 -6.36
CA ALA A 284 19.41 24.16 -7.54
C ALA A 284 20.64 25.08 -7.63
N LYS A 285 20.54 26.33 -7.15
CA LYS A 285 21.69 27.25 -7.04
C LYS A 285 22.75 26.75 -6.05
N GLY A 286 22.38 25.93 -5.08
CA GLY A 286 23.30 25.38 -4.08
C GLY A 286 24.14 26.49 -3.42
N GLY A 287 25.45 26.33 -3.37
CA GLY A 287 26.37 27.34 -2.80
C GLY A 287 26.48 28.66 -3.58
N PHE A 288 25.88 28.77 -4.77
CA PHE A 288 25.87 30.00 -5.56
C PHE A 288 24.69 30.93 -5.24
N ILE A 289 23.76 30.51 -4.37
CA ILE A 289 22.67 31.37 -3.91
C ILE A 289 23.23 32.55 -3.11
N SER A 290 22.69 33.76 -3.34
CA SER A 290 23.07 34.92 -2.52
C SER A 290 22.51 34.79 -1.10
N GLU A 291 23.20 35.37 -0.11
CA GLU A 291 22.70 35.42 1.27
C GLU A 291 21.34 36.10 1.37
N GLN A 292 21.09 37.15 0.59
CA GLN A 292 19.80 37.83 0.56
C GLN A 292 18.69 36.87 0.08
N GLU A 293 18.87 36.26 -1.10
CA GLU A 293 17.89 35.34 -1.67
C GLU A 293 17.64 34.14 -0.73
N LYS A 294 18.70 33.55 -0.17
CA LYS A 294 18.57 32.44 0.79
C LYS A 294 17.74 32.83 2.00
N ASN A 295 17.91 34.04 2.52
CA ASN A 295 17.15 34.53 3.67
C ASN A 295 15.68 34.81 3.33
N GLU A 296 15.38 35.30 2.12
CA GLU A 296 14.01 35.53 1.63
C GLU A 296 13.27 34.19 1.42
N VAL A 297 13.94 33.22 0.80
CA VAL A 297 13.39 31.86 0.60
C VAL A 297 13.13 31.17 1.93
N ALA A 298 14.07 31.26 2.89
CA ALA A 298 13.91 30.65 4.21
C ALA A 298 12.73 31.26 5.00
N GLU A 299 12.49 32.57 4.86
CA GLU A 299 11.34 33.25 5.48
C GLU A 299 10.02 32.70 4.95
N LYS A 300 9.89 32.59 3.63
CA LYS A 300 8.67 32.10 3.00
C LYS A 300 8.47 30.60 3.25
N TYR A 301 9.55 29.81 3.23
CA TYR A 301 9.52 28.41 3.65
C TYR A 301 8.95 28.29 5.07
N ALA A 302 9.47 29.05 6.04
CA ALA A 302 9.01 29.01 7.43
C ALA A 302 7.49 29.24 7.54
N SER A 303 6.96 30.20 6.76
CA SER A 303 5.53 30.48 6.76
C SER A 303 4.68 29.31 6.29
N TYR A 304 5.16 28.50 5.35
CA TYR A 304 4.43 27.34 4.81
C TYR A 304 4.69 26.03 5.54
N SER A 305 5.78 25.89 6.30
CA SER A 305 6.12 24.62 6.95
C SER A 305 5.81 24.57 8.44
N GLY A 306 5.60 25.73 9.08
CA GLY A 306 5.51 25.82 10.55
C GLY A 306 6.85 25.66 11.26
N LEU A 307 7.96 25.47 10.54
CA LEU A 307 9.31 25.42 11.13
C LEU A 307 9.88 26.83 11.30
N SER A 308 10.81 26.98 12.26
CA SER A 308 11.55 28.23 12.39
C SER A 308 12.50 28.46 11.21
N LYS A 309 12.65 29.73 10.80
CA LYS A 309 13.64 30.16 9.80
C LYS A 309 15.05 29.70 10.15
N LYS A 310 15.41 29.73 11.44
CA LYS A 310 16.73 29.31 11.93
C LYS A 310 17.01 27.86 11.55
N VAL A 311 16.06 26.96 11.81
CA VAL A 311 16.16 25.53 11.45
C VAL A 311 16.32 25.36 9.94
N ILE A 312 15.51 26.06 9.15
CA ILE A 312 15.56 25.99 7.68
C ILE A 312 16.93 26.44 7.15
N LEU A 313 17.50 27.52 7.70
CA LEU A 313 18.84 27.99 7.32
C LEU A 313 19.95 27.01 7.75
N GLN A 314 19.83 26.37 8.92
CA GLN A 314 20.76 25.34 9.39
C GLN A 314 20.75 24.10 8.50
N HIS A 315 19.62 23.82 7.84
CA HIS A 315 19.47 22.77 6.84
C HIS A 315 19.76 23.22 5.40
N ASN A 316 20.24 24.46 5.20
CA ASN A 316 20.51 25.01 3.88
C ASN A 316 19.31 24.93 2.92
N LEU A 317 18.10 25.22 3.44
CA LEU A 317 16.81 25.13 2.76
C LEU A 317 16.29 23.70 2.48
N ASP A 318 17.09 22.66 2.75
CA ASP A 318 16.74 21.26 2.48
C ASP A 318 16.48 20.50 3.79
N VAL A 319 15.27 20.65 4.33
CA VAL A 319 14.88 20.01 5.60
C VAL A 319 14.47 18.55 5.35
N PRO A 320 15.15 17.55 5.94
CA PRO A 320 14.77 16.15 5.79
C PRO A 320 13.39 15.88 6.40
N THR A 321 12.56 15.07 5.73
CA THR A 321 11.23 14.69 6.24
C THR A 321 11.29 14.03 7.62
N ARG A 322 12.30 13.19 7.87
CA ARG A 322 12.53 12.58 9.18
C ARG A 322 12.77 13.61 10.27
N PHE A 323 13.49 14.68 9.97
CA PHE A 323 13.69 15.78 10.90
C PHE A 323 12.39 16.55 11.12
N PHE A 324 11.66 16.87 10.04
CA PHE A 324 10.35 17.54 10.13
C PHE A 324 9.37 16.82 11.06
N TRP A 325 9.28 15.48 10.98
CA TRP A 325 8.40 14.69 11.85
C TRP A 325 8.74 14.80 13.34
N LYS A 326 10.00 15.09 13.65
CA LYS A 326 10.52 15.27 15.00
C LYS A 326 10.44 16.72 15.49
N GLU A 327 10.48 17.67 14.57
CA GLU A 327 10.61 19.10 14.87
C GLU A 327 9.27 19.81 14.99
N LEU A 328 8.29 19.48 14.16
CA LEU A 328 7.08 20.30 13.96
C LEU A 328 6.37 20.72 15.26
N LEU A 329 6.26 19.79 16.22
CA LEU A 329 5.57 20.01 17.50
C LEU A 329 6.52 19.98 18.70
N ARG A 330 7.83 20.02 18.47
CA ARG A 330 8.83 19.89 19.54
C ARG A 330 8.63 20.94 20.63
N ASP A 331 8.56 22.21 20.25
CA ASP A 331 8.48 23.31 21.21
C ASP A 331 7.05 23.59 21.68
N GLU A 332 6.03 23.07 20.97
CA GLU A 332 4.61 23.23 21.29
C GLU A 332 4.14 22.18 22.31
N THR A 333 4.41 20.89 22.05
CA THR A 333 3.91 19.77 22.88
C THR A 333 4.98 18.72 23.22
N GLY A 334 6.15 18.76 22.60
CA GLY A 334 7.18 17.72 22.71
C GLY A 334 6.87 16.44 21.92
N GLN A 335 5.76 16.40 21.18
CA GLN A 335 5.32 15.22 20.42
C GLN A 335 5.97 15.14 19.04
N THR A 336 6.02 13.92 18.49
CA THR A 336 6.37 13.68 17.09
C THR A 336 5.11 13.44 16.26
N ILE A 337 5.21 13.59 14.94
CA ILE A 337 4.11 13.31 14.02
C ILE A 337 4.40 12.08 13.16
N GLY A 338 3.35 11.42 12.68
CA GLY A 338 3.46 10.23 11.85
C GLY A 338 4.06 10.47 10.47
N ARG A 339 4.73 9.44 9.94
CA ARG A 339 5.40 9.48 8.62
C ARG A 339 4.42 9.28 7.47
N LEU A 340 3.54 8.28 7.58
CA LEU A 340 2.57 7.89 6.56
C LEU A 340 1.23 8.60 6.76
N ASP A 341 0.92 8.96 8.00
CA ASP A 341 -0.21 9.81 8.37
C ASP A 341 0.22 10.75 9.49
N SER A 342 0.48 12.01 9.14
CA SER A 342 1.02 13.00 10.07
C SER A 342 0.02 13.46 11.13
N ARG A 343 -1.23 12.99 11.12
CA ARG A 343 -2.21 13.27 12.18
C ARG A 343 -1.91 12.50 13.47
N TYR A 344 -1.25 11.35 13.37
CA TYR A 344 -0.87 10.56 14.54
C TYR A 344 0.26 11.23 15.32
N LEU A 345 0.13 11.21 16.64
CA LEU A 345 1.09 11.79 17.57
C LEU A 345 1.90 10.70 18.28
N GLY A 346 3.21 10.90 18.38
CA GLY A 346 4.16 10.03 19.07
C GLY A 346 4.81 10.70 20.26
N LEU A 347 5.31 9.89 21.19
CA LEU A 347 6.07 10.32 22.37
C LEU A 347 7.40 9.58 22.40
N ASP A 348 8.45 10.30 22.01
CA ASP A 348 9.80 9.77 22.04
C ASP A 348 10.37 9.77 23.47
N ARG A 349 11.38 8.95 23.71
CA ARG A 349 12.09 8.93 25.00
C ARG A 349 12.84 10.24 25.27
N THR A 350 13.23 10.95 24.21
CA THR A 350 13.99 12.20 24.29
C THR A 350 13.51 13.15 23.21
N GLU A 351 13.25 14.41 23.56
CA GLU A 351 12.75 15.42 22.61
C GLU A 351 13.81 15.87 21.60
N ALA A 352 15.09 15.90 22.00
CA ALA A 352 16.21 16.21 21.13
C ALA A 352 16.45 15.13 20.05
N GLY A 353 17.17 15.50 18.99
CA GLY A 353 17.58 14.59 17.92
C GLY A 353 17.12 15.04 16.55
N VAL A 354 17.36 14.19 15.55
CA VAL A 354 17.10 14.49 14.13
C VAL A 354 15.98 13.64 13.52
N GLY A 355 15.26 12.88 14.34
CA GLY A 355 14.17 12.04 13.88
C GLY A 355 13.41 11.37 15.02
N PRO A 356 12.19 10.88 14.75
CA PRO A 356 11.42 10.10 15.72
C PRO A 356 12.10 8.78 16.10
N ASP A 357 11.82 8.29 17.31
CA ASP A 357 12.21 6.96 17.78
C ASP A 357 11.42 5.86 17.04
N TYR A 358 10.15 6.15 16.71
CA TYR A 358 9.24 5.27 16.00
C TYR A 358 8.21 6.07 15.17
N SER A 359 7.51 5.40 14.25
CA SER A 359 6.39 5.99 13.52
C SER A 359 5.08 5.69 14.26
N ALA A 360 4.44 6.71 14.80
CA ALA A 360 3.28 6.57 15.70
C ALA A 360 2.10 5.85 15.04
N GLU A 361 1.83 6.18 13.79
CA GLU A 361 0.79 5.57 12.98
C GLU A 361 1.05 4.08 12.74
N LEU A 362 2.30 3.68 12.47
CA LEU A 362 2.64 2.28 12.24
C LEU A 362 2.42 1.43 13.49
N THR A 363 2.76 1.94 14.67
CA THR A 363 2.48 1.23 15.93
C THR A 363 0.98 1.04 16.15
N SER A 364 0.17 2.09 15.93
CA SER A 364 -1.29 2.00 16.03
C SER A 364 -1.88 1.02 15.02
N TRP A 365 -1.42 1.08 13.78
CA TRP A 365 -1.92 0.20 12.73
C TRP A 365 -1.49 -1.25 12.97
N LEU A 366 -0.23 -1.51 13.36
CA LEU A 366 0.19 -2.88 13.70
C LEU A 366 -0.73 -3.48 14.77
N HIS A 367 -1.08 -2.72 15.81
CA HIS A 367 -2.05 -3.16 16.81
C HIS A 367 -3.46 -3.35 16.23
N SER A 368 -3.88 -2.50 15.30
CA SER A 368 -5.22 -2.61 14.68
C SER A 368 -5.37 -3.81 13.74
N PHE A 369 -4.27 -4.26 13.13
CA PHE A 369 -4.26 -5.34 12.15
C PHE A 369 -3.85 -6.72 12.72
N THR A 370 -3.36 -6.79 13.97
CA THR A 370 -3.01 -8.02 14.70
C THR A 370 -4.01 -8.31 15.80
#